data_AF-A0A3S4IDZ9-F1
#
_entry.id   AF-A0A3S4IDZ9-F1
#
_cell.length_a   1.000
_cell.length_b   1.000
_cell.length_c   1.000
_cell.angle_alpha   90.00
_cell.angle_beta   90.00
_cell.angle_gamma   90.00
#
_symmetry.space_group_name_H-M   'P 1'
#
loop_
_entity.id
_entity.type
_entity.pdbx_description
1 polymer ?
#
loop_
_entity_poly.entity_id
_entity_poly.type
_entity_poly.pdbx_seq_one_letter_code
_entity_poly.pdbx_strand_id
1 'polypeptide(L)' 'MDGRHRQAAIGGGYRSLSWSQAEGNEEGRCAHRVILVDGEIAGICSLHGINAAHRYARLGYWLADSHVGRG' A
#
# COMPACT_ATOMS: atom_id res chain seq x y z
N MET A 1 5.43 5.72 22.95
CA MET A 1 4.29 4.92 22.44
C MET A 1 4.57 4.68 20.97
N ASP A 2 4.91 3.44 20.63
CA ASP A 2 5.67 3.07 19.43
C ASP A 2 4.78 2.27 18.48
N GLY A 3 4.46 2.87 17.33
CA GLY A 3 3.54 2.36 16.30
C GLY A 3 4.17 1.37 15.32
N ARG A 4 4.91 0.37 15.82
CA ARG A 4 5.49 -0.70 15.00
C ARG A 4 4.40 -1.68 14.50
N HIS A 5 3.69 -1.32 13.44
CA HIS A 5 3.08 -2.30 12.54
C HIS A 5 4.18 -2.93 11.68
N ARG A 6 4.89 -3.91 12.25
CA ARG A 6 5.77 -4.80 11.48
C ARG A 6 4.89 -5.78 10.70
N GLN A 7 4.79 -5.60 9.39
CA GLN A 7 4.49 -6.74 8.52
C GLN A 7 5.80 -7.50 8.32
N ALA A 8 6.11 -8.39 9.27
CA ALA A 8 7.20 -9.34 9.13
C ALA A 8 6.77 -10.39 8.10
N ALA A 9 7.32 -10.30 6.90
CA ALA A 9 7.46 -11.46 6.04
C ALA A 9 8.96 -11.82 6.07
N ILE A 10 9.27 -13.00 6.60
CA ILE A 10 10.57 -13.64 6.49
C ILE A 10 10.31 -15.08 6.04
N GLY A 11 10.81 -15.44 4.85
CA GLY A 11 10.88 -16.82 4.36
C GLY A 11 9.65 -17.36 3.62
N GLY A 12 9.74 -17.48 2.28
CA GLY A 12 9.12 -18.58 1.53
C GLY A 12 7.83 -18.36 0.73
N GLY A 13 7.05 -17.28 0.96
CA GLY A 13 5.70 -17.10 0.38
C GLY A 13 5.50 -15.97 -0.65
N TYR A 14 6.56 -15.31 -1.11
CA TYR A 14 6.46 -13.96 -1.71
C TYR A 14 5.80 -13.85 -3.10
N ARG A 15 5.81 -14.88 -3.94
CA ARG A 15 5.29 -14.74 -5.31
C ARG A 15 3.77 -14.63 -5.35
N SER A 16 3.04 -15.45 -4.59
CA SER A 16 1.56 -15.49 -4.66
C SER A 16 0.91 -14.22 -4.11
N LEU A 17 1.48 -13.63 -3.06
CA LEU A 17 0.98 -12.40 -2.44
C LEU A 17 1.13 -11.17 -3.34
N SER A 18 2.17 -11.09 -4.17
CA SER A 18 2.33 -10.00 -5.14
C SER A 18 1.31 -10.09 -6.26
N TRP A 19 1.14 -11.29 -6.83
CA TRP A 19 0.17 -11.52 -7.92
C TRP A 19 -1.27 -11.28 -7.49
N SER A 20 -1.65 -11.76 -6.29
CA SER A 20 -2.99 -11.52 -5.75
C SER A 20 -3.29 -10.03 -5.52
N GLN A 21 -2.27 -9.22 -5.19
CA GLN A 21 -2.43 -7.77 -5.07
C GLN A 21 -2.49 -7.06 -6.43
N ALA A 22 -1.75 -7.54 -7.43
CA ALA A 22 -1.84 -7.03 -8.80
C ALA A 22 -3.23 -7.31 -9.40
N GLU A 23 -3.69 -8.55 -9.32
CA GLU A 23 -5.03 -8.97 -9.77
C GLU A 23 -6.13 -8.22 -9.00
N GLY A 24 -6.02 -8.14 -7.67
CA GLY A 24 -6.95 -7.35 -6.87
C GLY A 24 -6.99 -5.86 -7.24
N ASN A 25 -5.88 -5.31 -7.73
CA ASN A 25 -5.81 -3.92 -8.19
C ASN A 25 -6.43 -3.75 -9.59
N GLU A 26 -6.28 -4.74 -10.46
CA GLU A 26 -6.96 -4.78 -11.77
C GLU A 26 -8.48 -4.92 -11.61
N GLU A 27 -8.92 -5.75 -10.66
CA GLU A 27 -10.33 -5.99 -10.35
C GLU A 27 -10.98 -4.91 -9.46
N GLY A 28 -10.21 -3.92 -8.99
CA GLY A 28 -10.70 -2.84 -8.14
C GLY A 28 -11.03 -3.24 -6.70
N ARG A 29 -10.56 -4.40 -6.23
CA ARG A 29 -10.64 -4.83 -4.82
C ARG A 29 -9.60 -4.14 -3.93
N CYS A 30 -8.51 -3.68 -4.55
CA CYS A 30 -7.56 -2.74 -3.97
C CYS A 30 -7.16 -1.68 -5.01
N ALA A 31 -6.48 -0.62 -4.57
CA ALA A 31 -5.90 0.38 -5.46
C ALA A 31 -4.55 0.82 -4.91
N HIS A 32 -3.45 0.31 -5.48
CA HIS A 32 -2.09 0.66 -5.07
C HIS A 32 -1.54 1.76 -5.98
N ARG A 33 -0.97 2.83 -5.41
CA ARG A 33 -0.39 3.96 -6.15
C ARG A 33 0.98 4.30 -5.58
N VAL A 34 1.95 4.45 -6.47
CA VAL A 34 3.27 4.96 -6.13
C VAL A 34 3.19 6.47 -5.96
N ILE A 35 3.81 6.99 -4.92
CA ILE A 35 4.00 8.43 -4.72
C ILE A 35 5.36 8.79 -5.31
N LEU A 36 5.37 9.68 -6.29
CA LEU A 36 6.57 10.17 -6.95
C LEU A 36 6.81 11.64 -6.58
N VAL A 37 8.04 11.97 -6.20
CA VAL A 37 8.50 13.36 -5.97
C VAL A 37 9.78 13.53 -6.78
N ASP A 38 9.78 14.51 -7.69
CA ASP A 38 10.91 14.79 -8.59
C ASP A 38 11.43 13.56 -9.36
N GLY A 39 10.51 12.65 -9.71
CA GLY A 39 10.84 11.40 -10.42
C GLY A 39 11.29 10.24 -9.51
N GLU A 40 11.48 10.49 -8.23
CA GLU A 40 11.91 9.49 -7.24
C GLU A 40 10.73 8.89 -6.48
N ILE A 41 10.85 7.62 -6.08
CA ILE A 41 9.84 6.95 -5.26
C ILE A 41 9.89 7.52 -3.84
N ALA A 42 8.86 8.30 -3.49
CA ALA A 42 8.70 8.90 -2.17
C ALA A 42 7.82 8.07 -1.24
N GLY A 43 7.10 7.07 -1.74
CA GLY A 43 6.24 6.22 -0.92
C GLY A 43 5.19 5.45 -1.73
N ILE A 44 4.24 4.87 -1.01
CA ILE A 44 3.05 4.21 -1.58
C ILE A 44 1.81 4.64 -0.80
N CYS A 45 0.72 4.85 -1.52
CA CYS A 45 -0.63 4.99 -0.98
C CYS A 45 -1.50 3.86 -1.53
N SER A 46 -2.30 3.23 -0.68
CA SER A 46 -3.10 2.07 -1.05
C SER A 46 -4.49 2.10 -0.42
N LEU A 47 -5.50 1.77 -1.22
CA LEU A 47 -6.82 1.42 -0.74
C LEU A 47 -6.95 -0.10 -0.70
N HIS A 48 -7.36 -0.64 0.44
CA HIS A 48 -7.53 -2.08 0.65
C HIS A 48 -8.97 -2.43 1.05
N GLY A 49 -9.43 -3.60 0.62
CA GLY A 49 -10.76 -4.13 0.98
C GLY A 49 -11.88 -3.19 0.53
N ILE A 50 -11.81 -2.74 -0.72
CA ILE A 50 -12.80 -1.84 -1.31
C ILE A 50 -14.16 -2.54 -1.33
N ASN A 51 -15.15 -1.91 -0.71
CA ASN A 51 -16.56 -2.28 -0.80
C ASN A 51 -17.31 -1.14 -1.50
N ALA A 52 -17.61 -1.35 -2.78
CA ALA A 52 -18.28 -0.36 -3.61
C ALA A 52 -19.71 -0.03 -3.14
N ALA A 53 -20.46 -1.05 -2.69
CA ALA A 53 -21.83 -0.89 -2.21
C ALA A 53 -21.90 0.04 -0.99
N HIS A 54 -20.90 -0.04 -0.10
CA HIS A 54 -20.85 0.76 1.12
C HIS A 54 -19.94 1.99 1.00
N ARG A 55 -19.33 2.22 -0.18
CA ARG A 55 -18.33 3.27 -0.43
C ARG A 55 -17.25 3.31 0.66
N TYR A 56 -16.76 2.13 1.02
CA TYR A 56 -15.80 1.95 2.10
C TYR A 56 -14.51 1.34 1.58
N ALA A 57 -13.38 1.79 2.12
CA ALA A 57 -12.07 1.17 1.94
C ALA A 57 -11.19 1.52 3.14
N ARG A 58 -10.14 0.72 3.36
CA ARG A 58 -9.09 1.01 4.35
C ARG A 58 -7.90 1.65 3.64
N LEU A 59 -7.46 2.79 4.15
CA LEU A 59 -6.26 3.47 3.68
C LEU A 59 -5.02 2.90 4.38
N GLY A 60 -4.00 2.54 3.60
CA GLY A 60 -2.66 2.25 4.08
C GLY A 60 -1.65 3.07 3.29
N TYR A 61 -0.64 3.63 3.95
CA TYR A 61 0.42 4.37 3.27
C TYR A 61 1.75 4.26 4.01
N TRP A 62 2.84 4.50 3.27
CA TRP A 62 4.16 4.76 3.83
C TRP A 62 4.86 5.81 2.99
N LEU A 63 5.78 6.54 3.62
CA LEU A 63 6.63 7.54 2.98
C LEU A 63 8.09 7.22 3.30
N ALA A 64 8.99 7.50 2.35
CA ALA A 64 10.42 7.48 2.60
C ALA A 64 10.76 8.54 3.66
N ASP A 65 11.73 8.26 4.53
CA ASP A 65 12.08 9.14 5.66
C ASP A 65 12.43 10.56 5.21
N SER A 66 13.05 10.73 4.04
CA SER A 66 13.35 12.04 3.49
C SER A 66 12.12 12.87 3.11
N HIS A 67 10.95 12.25 2.99
CA HIS A 67 9.70 12.85 2.51
C HIS A 67 8.62 13.00 3.59
N VAL A 68 8.86 12.54 4.83
CA VAL A 68 7.91 12.74 5.94
C VAL A 68 7.85 14.21 6.39
N GLY A 69 6.70 14.64 6.92
CA GLY A 69 6.53 15.98 7.50
C GLY A 69 6.35 17.12 6.48
N ARG A 70 5.99 16.80 5.24
CA ARG A 70 5.88 17.76 4.13
C ARG A 70 4.45 18.09 3.68
N GLY A 71 3.44 17.47 4.29
CA GLY A 71 2.02 17.65 3.95
C GLY A 71 1.59 16.92 2.69
#